data_AF-A0AA41ZA94-F1
#
_entry.id   AF-A0AA41ZA94-F1
#
_cell.length_a   1.000
_cell.length_b   1.000
_cell.length_c   1.000
_cell.angle_alpha   90.00
_cell.angle_beta   90.00
_cell.angle_gamma   90.00
#
_symmetry.space_group_name_H-M   'P 1'
#
loop_
_entity.id
_entity.type
_entity.pdbx_description
1 polymer ?
#
loop_
_entity_poly.entity_id
_entity_poly.type
_entity_poly.pdbx_seq_one_letter_code
_entity_poly.pdbx_strand_id
1 'polypeptide(L)'
;MVMRDDMGMPRPTEIGTREAKFAAAPDLKERGDWLCVNVETSCPWPVYPQSFEFADHLMWIIPLTQEEYGGVAMKVPKGLSREEAEGLMLRFLSVLSWRERSGIAVAHRSGGSMPMMMGLNKKLGFAIREEFDLIDLACPEEEGPRIALALMREALSLNHHGYAFLSYWRVLELAYPVTKARVDWMQATLPTLKGPGIKEALETIAAQGAEDVCRHLFESGRCAMAHASGKPIINPDDPRDALRLYRELPLVRMLAERAIEAGFGIPTPSTEYAQHLYELRGWKQVFGDDLIGRLLSGEGPREEENVDMPNVSVRLRQRPPYPPMENMTIAGLDVEGAVVRVAYKSADGLFEMRFRLDFGEERLHFAIEDGIYGHDDGSVAAAEYRREFHRFFRDYFLNGELVIVNSNTAETLSRKDAFLPTNCYVELDACNADIAKAQAEVDRRIAAQGGQNTSEPA
;
A
#
# COMPACT_ATOMS: atom_id res chain seq x y z
N MET A 1 1.65 -13.52 -11.08
CA MET A 1 3.00 -14.01 -11.46
C MET A 1 3.55 -13.06 -12.52
N VAL A 2 4.59 -12.28 -12.19
CA VAL A 2 5.19 -11.31 -13.13
C VAL A 2 5.80 -12.08 -14.30
N MET A 3 5.36 -11.79 -15.53
CA MET A 3 6.10 -12.24 -16.72
C MET A 3 7.35 -11.37 -16.83
N ARG A 4 8.45 -11.82 -16.24
CA ARG A 4 9.79 -11.27 -16.51
C ARG A 4 10.35 -11.93 -17.75
N ASP A 5 11.32 -11.32 -18.41
CA ASP A 5 12.07 -12.04 -19.45
C ASP A 5 12.97 -13.12 -18.82
N ASP A 6 13.63 -13.90 -19.67
CA ASP A 6 14.49 -15.01 -19.24
C ASP A 6 15.72 -14.52 -18.44
N MET A 7 15.96 -13.20 -18.40
CA MET A 7 17.02 -12.55 -17.62
C MET A 7 16.50 -11.89 -16.33
N GLY A 8 15.21 -12.04 -16.03
CA GLY A 8 14.58 -11.47 -14.85
C GLY A 8 14.29 -9.96 -14.95
N MET A 9 14.38 -9.37 -16.15
CA MET A 9 14.01 -7.97 -16.38
C MET A 9 12.52 -7.78 -16.12
N PRO A 10 12.11 -6.68 -15.47
CA PRO A 10 10.71 -6.28 -15.49
C PRO A 10 10.34 -6.04 -16.96
N ARG A 11 9.42 -6.85 -17.51
CA ARG A 11 8.81 -6.47 -18.79
C ARG A 11 8.07 -5.16 -18.56
N PRO A 12 8.06 -4.24 -19.54
CA PRO A 12 7.28 -3.01 -19.42
C PRO A 12 5.86 -3.33 -18.97
N THR A 13 5.41 -2.65 -17.92
CA THR A 13 4.02 -2.75 -17.47
C THR A 13 3.14 -2.21 -18.60
N GLU A 14 2.36 -3.10 -19.23
CA GLU A 14 1.56 -2.75 -20.41
C GLU A 14 0.10 -3.15 -20.24
N ILE A 15 -0.79 -2.41 -20.91
CA ILE A 15 -2.20 -2.76 -21.06
C ILE A 15 -2.30 -3.85 -22.13
N GLY A 16 -2.85 -5.00 -21.75
CA GLY A 16 -3.01 -6.15 -22.65
C GLY A 16 -4.48 -6.48 -22.91
N THR A 17 -4.70 -7.47 -23.78
CA THR A 17 -6.03 -8.05 -24.00
C THR A 17 -6.52 -8.76 -22.75
N ARG A 18 -7.85 -8.87 -22.59
CA ARG A 18 -8.47 -9.62 -21.49
C ARG A 18 -7.91 -11.04 -21.37
N GLU A 19 -7.80 -11.77 -22.48
CA GLU A 19 -7.32 -13.16 -22.49
C GLU A 19 -5.90 -13.27 -21.92
N ALA A 20 -4.99 -12.40 -22.36
CA ALA A 20 -3.61 -12.40 -21.91
C ALA A 20 -3.48 -12.06 -20.42
N LYS A 21 -4.24 -11.06 -19.93
CA LYS A 21 -4.15 -10.61 -18.54
C LYS A 21 -4.82 -11.56 -17.54
N PHE A 22 -5.90 -12.23 -17.95
CA PHE A 22 -6.65 -13.15 -17.09
C PHE A 22 -6.14 -14.59 -17.15
N ALA A 23 -5.14 -14.89 -17.99
CA ALA A 23 -4.55 -16.23 -18.08
C ALA A 23 -4.03 -16.75 -16.73
N ALA A 24 -3.46 -15.86 -15.91
CA ALA A 24 -2.91 -16.17 -14.60
C ALA A 24 -3.93 -16.13 -13.44
N ALA A 25 -5.23 -15.92 -13.74
CA ALA A 25 -6.30 -15.83 -12.74
C ALA A 25 -7.45 -16.80 -13.10
N PRO A 26 -7.25 -18.12 -12.93
CA PRO A 26 -8.24 -19.13 -13.32
C PRO A 26 -9.56 -19.00 -12.56
N ASP A 27 -9.55 -18.51 -11.32
CA ASP A 27 -10.74 -18.34 -10.49
C ASP A 27 -11.75 -17.33 -11.10
N LEU A 28 -11.25 -16.34 -11.84
CA LEU A 28 -12.09 -15.40 -12.60
C LEU A 28 -12.77 -16.06 -13.81
N LYS A 29 -12.43 -17.30 -14.14
CA LYS A 29 -13.09 -18.12 -15.17
C LYS A 29 -14.19 -19.00 -14.59
N GLU A 30 -14.37 -19.03 -13.27
CA GLU A 30 -15.45 -19.79 -12.65
C GLU A 30 -16.81 -19.15 -12.89
N ARG A 31 -17.79 -19.97 -13.30
CA ARG A 31 -19.18 -19.51 -13.37
C ARG A 31 -19.74 -19.24 -11.98
N GLY A 32 -20.56 -18.22 -11.87
CA GLY A 32 -21.21 -17.82 -10.62
C GLY A 32 -22.07 -16.58 -10.79
N ASP A 33 -22.66 -16.09 -9.70
CA ASP A 33 -23.26 -14.77 -9.71
C ASP A 33 -22.19 -13.72 -9.42
N TRP A 34 -21.68 -13.08 -10.47
CA TRP A 34 -20.65 -12.05 -10.36
C TRP A 34 -21.25 -10.66 -10.39
N LEU A 35 -20.69 -9.79 -9.56
CA LEU A 35 -20.88 -8.34 -9.59
C LEU A 35 -19.56 -7.66 -9.97
N CYS A 36 -19.66 -6.64 -10.80
CA CYS A 36 -18.55 -5.83 -11.26
C CYS A 36 -18.89 -4.34 -11.10
N VAL A 37 -17.99 -3.60 -10.47
CA VAL A 37 -18.05 -2.13 -10.39
C VAL A 37 -16.90 -1.58 -11.21
N ASN A 38 -17.25 -0.96 -12.33
CA ASN A 38 -16.31 -0.36 -13.29
C ASN A 38 -15.98 1.04 -12.82
N VAL A 39 -14.69 1.43 -12.89
CA VAL A 39 -14.24 2.69 -12.31
C VAL A 39 -13.64 3.64 -13.33
N GLU A 40 -13.89 4.93 -13.15
CA GLU A 40 -13.08 6.01 -13.70
C GLU A 40 -12.21 6.57 -12.58
N THR A 41 -10.91 6.64 -12.79
CA THR A 41 -9.98 6.99 -11.72
C THR A 41 -8.90 7.95 -12.16
N SER A 42 -8.41 8.71 -11.17
CA SER A 42 -7.22 9.56 -11.27
C SER A 42 -5.97 8.92 -10.67
N CYS A 43 -6.07 7.74 -10.03
CA CYS A 43 -4.89 6.96 -9.63
C CYS A 43 -4.45 6.03 -10.76
N PRO A 44 -3.15 5.67 -10.80
CA PRO A 44 -2.69 4.60 -11.68
C PRO A 44 -3.42 3.28 -11.35
N TRP A 45 -3.99 2.62 -12.36
CA TRP A 45 -4.75 1.39 -12.16
C TRP A 45 -3.94 0.13 -12.54
N PRO A 46 -4.11 -1.01 -11.85
CA PRO A 46 -3.43 -2.26 -12.18
C PRO A 46 -3.69 -2.77 -13.59
N VAL A 47 -2.67 -3.41 -14.17
CA VAL A 47 -2.76 -4.15 -15.45
C VAL A 47 -2.75 -5.66 -15.27
N TYR A 48 -2.71 -6.14 -14.03
CA TYR A 48 -2.87 -7.55 -13.68
C TYR A 48 -4.02 -7.74 -12.67
N PRO A 49 -4.74 -8.87 -12.74
CA PRO A 49 -5.73 -9.20 -11.71
C PRO A 49 -5.06 -9.41 -10.35
N GLN A 50 -5.72 -8.95 -9.30
CA GLN A 50 -5.25 -9.09 -7.93
C GLN A 50 -6.41 -9.55 -7.06
N SER A 51 -6.31 -10.73 -6.45
CA SER A 51 -7.23 -11.18 -5.41
C SER A 51 -6.80 -10.66 -4.05
N PHE A 52 -7.77 -10.40 -3.19
CA PHE A 52 -7.55 -9.98 -1.80
C PHE A 52 -8.80 -10.23 -0.98
N GLU A 53 -8.64 -10.36 0.33
CA GLU A 53 -9.76 -10.41 1.27
C GLU A 53 -10.07 -9.01 1.79
N PHE A 54 -11.35 -8.67 1.85
CA PHE A 54 -11.83 -7.42 2.42
C PHE A 54 -13.15 -7.64 3.15
N ALA A 55 -13.15 -7.35 4.46
CA ALA A 55 -14.27 -7.64 5.35
C ALA A 55 -14.74 -9.11 5.22
N ASP A 56 -13.80 -10.04 5.36
CA ASP A 56 -14.00 -11.51 5.29
C ASP A 56 -14.56 -12.04 3.96
N HIS A 57 -14.45 -11.25 2.89
CA HIS A 57 -14.91 -11.63 1.56
C HIS A 57 -13.82 -11.47 0.51
N LEU A 58 -13.68 -12.50 -0.33
CA LEU A 58 -12.76 -12.48 -1.47
C LEU A 58 -13.26 -11.48 -2.54
N MET A 59 -12.40 -10.53 -2.87
CA MET A 59 -12.58 -9.54 -3.91
C MET A 59 -11.45 -9.63 -4.94
N TRP A 60 -11.72 -9.04 -6.09
CA TRP A 60 -10.74 -8.93 -7.18
C TRP A 60 -10.63 -7.48 -7.63
N ILE A 61 -9.39 -7.00 -7.75
CA ILE A 61 -9.09 -5.91 -8.66
C ILE A 61 -9.10 -6.50 -10.07
N ILE A 62 -9.97 -5.94 -10.90
CA ILE A 62 -10.02 -6.22 -12.32
C ILE A 62 -9.14 -5.20 -13.04
N PRO A 63 -8.14 -5.66 -13.81
CA PRO A 63 -7.20 -4.77 -14.45
C PRO A 63 -7.86 -3.98 -15.57
N LEU A 64 -7.25 -2.85 -15.91
CA LEU A 64 -7.55 -2.17 -17.16
C LEU A 64 -7.06 -3.03 -18.33
N THR A 65 -7.90 -3.22 -19.35
CA THR A 65 -7.55 -3.93 -20.58
C THR A 65 -7.63 -2.99 -21.78
N GLN A 66 -7.30 -3.49 -22.98
CA GLN A 66 -7.40 -2.69 -24.21
C GLN A 66 -8.87 -2.41 -24.60
N GLU A 67 -9.80 -3.25 -24.13
CA GLU A 67 -11.20 -3.22 -24.53
C GLU A 67 -12.16 -2.84 -23.41
N GLU A 68 -11.79 -3.04 -22.14
CA GLU A 68 -12.71 -2.98 -21.00
C GLU A 68 -12.19 -2.08 -19.87
N TYR A 69 -13.14 -1.51 -19.11
CA TYR A 69 -12.82 -0.76 -17.91
C TYR A 69 -12.11 -1.64 -16.87
N GLY A 70 -11.16 -1.03 -16.15
CA GLY A 70 -10.72 -1.55 -14.87
C GLY A 70 -11.81 -1.37 -13.80
N GLY A 71 -11.67 -2.09 -12.69
CA GLY A 71 -12.61 -1.96 -11.59
C GLY A 71 -12.44 -3.05 -10.56
N VAL A 72 -13.52 -3.36 -9.85
CA VAL A 72 -13.53 -4.41 -8.84
C VAL A 72 -14.63 -5.40 -9.13
N ALA A 73 -14.38 -6.67 -8.81
CA ALA A 73 -15.35 -7.75 -8.95
C ALA A 73 -15.43 -8.61 -7.70
N MET A 74 -16.61 -9.16 -7.45
CA MET A 74 -16.87 -10.14 -6.41
C MET A 74 -17.87 -11.17 -6.95
N LYS A 75 -17.62 -12.44 -6.66
CA LYS A 75 -18.63 -13.50 -6.79
C LYS A 75 -19.51 -13.42 -5.54
N VAL A 76 -20.80 -13.13 -5.70
CA VAL A 76 -21.74 -12.88 -4.60
C VAL A 76 -21.67 -14.06 -3.61
N PRO A 77 -21.23 -13.82 -2.36
CA PRO A 77 -21.15 -14.88 -1.36
C PRO A 77 -22.52 -15.44 -1.04
N LYS A 78 -22.59 -16.73 -0.69
CA LYS A 78 -23.85 -17.35 -0.25
C LYS A 78 -24.35 -16.62 1.02
N GLY A 79 -25.61 -16.19 0.99
CA GLY A 79 -26.25 -15.51 2.12
C GLY A 79 -26.21 -13.98 2.06
N LEU A 80 -25.42 -13.39 1.15
CA LEU A 80 -25.45 -11.94 0.91
C LEU A 80 -26.41 -11.62 -0.25
N SER A 81 -27.15 -10.54 -0.12
CA SER A 81 -27.86 -9.92 -1.25
C SER A 81 -26.88 -9.25 -2.22
N ARG A 82 -27.35 -8.96 -3.45
CA ARG A 82 -26.52 -8.24 -4.43
C ARG A 82 -26.21 -6.83 -3.94
N GLU A 83 -27.16 -6.18 -3.28
CA GLU A 83 -27.04 -4.83 -2.74
C GLU A 83 -26.00 -4.76 -1.61
N GLU A 84 -25.97 -5.75 -0.71
CA GLU A 84 -24.95 -5.85 0.34
C GLU A 84 -23.56 -6.09 -0.24
N ALA A 85 -23.45 -6.98 -1.23
CA ALA A 85 -22.20 -7.26 -1.93
C ALA A 85 -21.70 -6.02 -2.70
N GLU A 86 -22.59 -5.30 -3.38
CA GLU A 86 -22.24 -4.03 -4.02
C GLU A 86 -21.80 -2.99 -2.97
N GLY A 87 -22.50 -2.88 -1.86
CA GLY A 87 -22.14 -1.99 -0.75
C GLY A 87 -20.75 -2.30 -0.18
N LEU A 88 -20.36 -3.58 -0.10
CA LEU A 88 -18.99 -3.99 0.25
C LEU A 88 -17.96 -3.50 -0.77
N MET A 89 -18.22 -3.68 -2.07
CA MET A 89 -17.33 -3.22 -3.14
C MET A 89 -17.17 -1.70 -3.13
N LEU A 90 -18.26 -0.95 -2.90
CA LEU A 90 -18.22 0.52 -2.79
C LEU A 90 -17.45 0.98 -1.54
N ARG A 91 -17.55 0.25 -0.42
CA ARG A 91 -16.75 0.52 0.78
C ARG A 91 -15.26 0.31 0.50
N PHE A 92 -14.90 -0.79 -0.15
CA PHE A 92 -13.52 -1.04 -0.58
C PHE A 92 -12.97 0.11 -1.42
N LEU A 93 -13.70 0.55 -2.46
CA LEU A 93 -13.27 1.67 -3.30
C LEU A 93 -13.09 2.98 -2.53
N SER A 94 -13.82 3.18 -1.42
CA SER A 94 -13.68 4.35 -0.56
C SER A 94 -12.40 4.28 0.28
N VAL A 95 -12.08 3.10 0.83
CA VAL A 95 -10.80 2.85 1.53
C VAL A 95 -9.63 2.98 0.56
N LEU A 96 -9.73 2.41 -0.64
CA LEU A 96 -8.69 2.51 -1.66
C LEU A 96 -8.47 3.97 -2.10
N SER A 97 -9.54 4.75 -2.30
CA SER A 97 -9.45 6.16 -2.65
C SER A 97 -8.76 6.99 -1.57
N TRP A 98 -9.02 6.68 -0.29
CA TRP A 98 -8.32 7.30 0.85
C TRP A 98 -6.83 6.97 0.85
N ARG A 99 -6.47 5.69 0.69
CA ARG A 99 -5.08 5.22 0.68
C ARG A 99 -4.28 5.80 -0.50
N GLU A 100 -4.89 5.87 -1.68
CA GLU A 100 -4.23 6.39 -2.88
C GLU A 100 -4.30 7.92 -2.99
N ARG A 101 -5.05 8.59 -2.09
CA ARG A 101 -5.32 10.05 -2.09
C ARG A 101 -5.85 10.58 -3.43
N SER A 102 -6.60 9.75 -4.13
CA SER A 102 -7.06 9.95 -5.51
C SER A 102 -8.53 9.60 -5.68
N GLY A 103 -9.19 10.28 -6.62
CA GLY A 103 -10.59 10.02 -6.97
C GLY A 103 -10.76 8.69 -7.68
N ILE A 104 -11.78 7.93 -7.27
CA ILE A 104 -12.22 6.67 -7.88
C ILE A 104 -13.75 6.75 -8.02
N ALA A 105 -14.21 7.18 -9.20
CA ALA A 105 -15.62 7.29 -9.54
C ALA A 105 -16.16 5.93 -10.02
N VAL A 106 -17.41 5.63 -9.67
CA VAL A 106 -18.13 4.50 -10.25
C VAL A 106 -18.69 4.91 -11.60
N ALA A 107 -18.18 4.31 -12.68
CA ALA A 107 -18.64 4.57 -14.03
C ALA A 107 -19.88 3.73 -14.36
N HIS A 108 -19.79 2.41 -14.12
CA HIS A 108 -20.85 1.46 -14.47
C HIS A 108 -20.90 0.30 -13.49
N ARG A 109 -22.07 -0.33 -13.41
CA ARG A 109 -22.29 -1.61 -12.73
C ARG A 109 -22.60 -2.66 -13.77
N SER A 110 -21.94 -3.80 -13.67
CA SER A 110 -22.08 -4.93 -14.59
C SER A 110 -21.90 -6.23 -13.82
N GLY A 111 -21.90 -7.36 -14.52
CA GLY A 111 -21.78 -8.68 -13.91
C GLY A 111 -22.59 -9.73 -14.67
N GLY A 112 -22.86 -10.85 -14.00
CA GLY A 112 -23.61 -11.97 -14.56
C GLY A 112 -22.94 -13.29 -14.26
N SER A 113 -23.05 -14.27 -15.18
CA SER A 113 -22.48 -15.61 -14.97
C SER A 113 -20.95 -15.65 -14.84
N MET A 114 -20.28 -14.56 -15.23
CA MET A 114 -18.83 -14.35 -15.28
C MET A 114 -18.55 -12.87 -14.94
N PRO A 115 -17.31 -12.50 -14.53
CA PRO A 115 -16.96 -11.11 -14.25
C PRO A 115 -16.85 -10.31 -15.55
N MET A 116 -17.96 -9.74 -16.01
CA MET A 116 -18.06 -8.96 -17.24
C MET A 116 -17.91 -7.48 -16.96
N MET A 117 -16.83 -6.88 -17.46
CA MET A 117 -16.61 -5.44 -17.39
C MET A 117 -17.29 -4.74 -18.58
N MET A 118 -17.58 -3.45 -18.44
CA MET A 118 -18.09 -2.63 -19.54
C MET A 118 -16.98 -2.33 -20.54
N GLY A 119 -17.33 -2.18 -21.81
CA GLY A 119 -16.39 -1.78 -22.86
C GLY A 119 -15.94 -0.33 -22.69
N LEU A 120 -14.68 -0.05 -23.00
CA LEU A 120 -14.07 1.28 -22.91
C LEU A 120 -14.67 2.25 -23.94
N ASN A 121 -14.85 3.50 -23.52
CA ASN A 121 -15.21 4.62 -24.39
C ASN A 121 -14.00 5.47 -24.84
N LYS A 122 -12.79 5.17 -24.36
CA LYS A 122 -11.54 5.87 -24.67
C LYS A 122 -10.36 4.90 -24.80
N LYS A 123 -9.36 5.24 -25.63
CA LYS A 123 -8.19 4.40 -25.92
C LYS A 123 -6.86 4.92 -25.35
N LEU A 124 -6.84 6.14 -24.81
CA LEU A 124 -5.62 6.82 -24.34
C LEU A 124 -5.89 7.55 -23.02
N GLY A 125 -4.81 7.99 -22.37
CA GLY A 125 -4.87 8.81 -21.14
C GLY A 125 -5.03 7.99 -19.86
N PHE A 126 -4.49 6.77 -19.83
CA PHE A 126 -4.49 5.92 -18.64
C PHE A 126 -3.13 6.01 -17.93
N ALA A 127 -3.17 6.20 -16.62
CA ALA A 127 -2.04 5.91 -15.75
C ALA A 127 -2.14 4.45 -15.30
N ILE A 128 -1.04 3.70 -15.36
CA ILE A 128 -1.01 2.28 -15.05
C ILE A 128 0.03 1.96 -13.98
N ARG A 129 -0.22 0.87 -13.25
CA ARG A 129 0.70 0.25 -12.30
C ARG A 129 0.60 -1.26 -12.41
N GLU A 130 1.51 -2.00 -11.78
CA GLU A 130 1.43 -3.46 -11.78
C GLU A 130 0.26 -3.96 -10.92
N GLU A 131 0.24 -3.56 -9.64
CA GLU A 131 -0.77 -3.94 -8.66
C GLU A 131 -0.89 -2.88 -7.54
N PHE A 132 -1.92 -2.97 -6.71
CA PHE A 132 -2.04 -2.16 -5.50
C PHE A 132 -1.32 -2.82 -4.32
N ASP A 133 -0.79 -2.01 -3.40
CA ASP A 133 -0.45 -2.52 -2.08
C ASP A 133 -1.73 -2.60 -1.25
N LEU A 134 -2.24 -3.82 -1.07
CA LEU A 134 -3.48 -4.10 -0.34
C LEU A 134 -3.22 -4.71 1.04
N ILE A 135 -1.95 -4.70 1.50
CA ILE A 135 -1.57 -5.16 2.83
C ILE A 135 -2.18 -4.20 3.86
N ASP A 136 -2.77 -4.73 4.93
CA ASP A 136 -3.35 -3.97 6.05
C ASP A 136 -4.49 -3.02 5.67
N LEU A 137 -5.33 -3.39 4.71
CA LEU A 137 -6.54 -2.62 4.43
C LEU A 137 -7.55 -2.73 5.57
N ALA A 138 -7.55 -1.74 6.45
CA ALA A 138 -8.59 -1.62 7.46
C ALA A 138 -9.91 -1.15 6.84
N CYS A 139 -10.99 -1.89 7.08
CA CYS A 139 -12.35 -1.45 6.79
C CYS A 139 -12.96 -0.90 8.08
N PRO A 140 -13.28 0.40 8.17
CA PRO A 140 -13.92 0.93 9.36
C PRO A 140 -15.22 0.18 9.64
N GLU A 141 -15.47 -0.20 10.90
CA GLU A 141 -16.70 -0.91 11.29
C GLU A 141 -17.90 0.04 11.48
N GLU A 142 -17.61 1.23 12.00
CA GLU A 142 -18.60 2.25 12.33
C GLU A 142 -19.14 2.97 11.09
N GLU A 143 -20.40 3.37 11.14
CA GLU A 143 -21.09 4.05 10.03
C GLU A 143 -20.50 5.44 9.73
N GLY A 144 -20.20 6.24 10.76
CA GLY A 144 -19.66 7.59 10.60
C GLY A 144 -18.37 7.62 9.77
N PRO A 145 -17.31 6.90 10.16
CA PRO A 145 -16.08 6.82 9.38
C PRO A 145 -16.27 6.25 7.97
N ARG A 146 -17.16 5.26 7.78
CA ARG A 146 -17.49 4.73 6.44
C ARG A 146 -18.07 5.81 5.53
N ILE A 147 -19.03 6.60 6.04
CA ILE A 147 -19.63 7.71 5.29
C ILE A 147 -18.57 8.79 5.01
N ALA A 148 -17.69 9.09 5.97
CA ALA A 148 -16.63 10.06 5.80
C ALA A 148 -15.69 9.69 4.64
N LEU A 149 -15.25 8.43 4.56
CA LEU A 149 -14.42 7.95 3.44
C LEU A 149 -15.19 7.95 2.11
N ALA A 150 -16.48 7.62 2.13
CA ALA A 150 -17.31 7.65 0.91
C ALA A 150 -17.49 9.07 0.37
N LEU A 151 -17.71 10.06 1.25
CA LEU A 151 -17.76 11.48 0.90
C LEU A 151 -16.39 11.96 0.41
N MET A 152 -15.30 11.55 1.05
CA MET A 152 -13.96 11.88 0.60
C MET A 152 -13.69 11.36 -0.82
N ARG A 153 -14.06 10.11 -1.12
CA ARG A 153 -13.98 9.54 -2.46
C ARG A 153 -14.82 10.32 -3.47
N GLU A 154 -16.07 10.68 -3.11
CA GLU A 154 -16.95 11.50 -3.95
C GLU A 154 -16.28 12.84 -4.28
N ALA A 155 -15.83 13.56 -3.26
CA ALA A 155 -15.17 14.87 -3.39
C ALA A 155 -13.92 14.82 -4.30
N LEU A 156 -13.09 13.79 -4.14
CA LEU A 156 -11.89 13.56 -4.96
C LEU A 156 -12.20 13.18 -6.42
N SER A 157 -13.38 12.64 -6.67
CA SER A 157 -13.80 12.15 -7.99
C SER A 157 -14.57 13.19 -8.81
N LEU A 158 -15.03 14.27 -8.17
CA LEU A 158 -15.83 15.30 -8.81
C LEU A 158 -14.97 16.28 -9.62
N ASN A 159 -15.34 16.47 -10.88
CA ASN A 159 -14.74 17.50 -11.73
C ASN A 159 -15.27 18.93 -11.41
N HIS A 160 -16.38 19.04 -10.66
CA HIS A 160 -16.98 20.33 -10.32
C HIS A 160 -16.53 20.82 -8.94
N HIS A 161 -15.70 21.88 -8.90
CA HIS A 161 -15.07 22.38 -7.67
C HIS A 161 -16.07 22.68 -6.55
N GLY A 162 -17.23 23.25 -6.88
CA GLY A 162 -18.25 23.59 -5.89
C GLY A 162 -18.90 22.36 -5.23
N TYR A 163 -19.10 21.28 -5.99
CA TYR A 163 -19.67 20.04 -5.43
C TYR A 163 -18.61 19.25 -4.67
N ALA A 164 -17.37 19.27 -5.15
CA ALA A 164 -16.23 18.74 -4.40
C ALA A 164 -16.10 19.46 -3.04
N PHE A 165 -16.17 20.79 -3.03
CA PHE A 165 -16.17 21.60 -1.81
C PHE A 165 -17.27 21.16 -0.84
N LEU A 166 -18.51 21.04 -1.31
CA LEU A 166 -19.63 20.60 -0.47
C LEU A 166 -19.40 19.20 0.10
N SER A 167 -18.86 18.28 -0.68
CA SER A 167 -18.60 16.92 -0.23
C SER A 167 -17.48 16.88 0.83
N TYR A 168 -16.38 17.63 0.66
CA TYR A 168 -15.38 17.83 1.72
C TYR A 168 -15.97 18.50 2.97
N TRP A 169 -16.84 19.49 2.79
CA TRP A 169 -17.49 20.13 3.93
C TRP A 169 -18.39 19.17 4.71
N ARG A 170 -19.10 18.26 4.03
CA ARG A 170 -19.92 17.21 4.68
C ARG A 170 -19.07 16.28 5.54
N VAL A 171 -17.82 16.01 5.17
CA VAL A 171 -16.87 15.29 6.03
C VAL A 171 -16.63 16.06 7.34
N LEU A 172 -16.43 17.39 7.27
CA LEU A 172 -16.28 18.23 8.45
C LEU A 172 -17.52 18.22 9.34
N GLU A 173 -18.72 18.28 8.74
CA GLU A 173 -19.98 18.22 9.50
C GLU A 173 -20.19 16.85 10.16
N LEU A 174 -19.70 15.78 9.54
CA LEU A 174 -19.81 14.44 10.11
C LEU A 174 -18.83 14.22 11.27
N ALA A 175 -17.58 14.68 11.13
CA ALA A 175 -16.56 14.58 12.19
C ALA A 175 -16.86 15.55 13.36
N TYR A 176 -17.40 16.73 13.06
CA TYR A 176 -17.74 17.77 14.03
C TYR A 176 -19.17 18.29 13.81
N PRO A 177 -20.19 17.56 14.30
CA PRO A 177 -21.60 17.89 14.04
C PRO A 177 -22.08 19.17 14.71
N VAL A 178 -21.43 19.57 15.80
CA VAL A 178 -21.76 20.81 16.50
C VAL A 178 -21.03 21.98 15.85
N THR A 179 -21.77 22.92 15.23
CA THR A 179 -21.22 24.07 14.50
C THR A 179 -20.16 24.83 15.28
N LYS A 180 -20.41 25.12 16.57
CA LYS A 180 -19.43 25.83 17.41
C LYS A 180 -18.13 25.04 17.57
N ALA A 181 -18.22 23.75 17.90
CA ALA A 181 -17.05 22.89 18.07
C ALA A 181 -16.27 22.76 16.75
N ARG A 182 -16.96 22.66 15.61
CA ARG A 182 -16.34 22.63 14.29
C ARG A 182 -15.56 23.91 13.98
N VAL A 183 -16.15 25.08 14.25
CA VAL A 183 -15.46 26.37 14.03
C VAL A 183 -14.26 26.49 14.95
N ASP A 184 -14.42 26.18 16.25
CA ASP A 184 -13.34 26.24 17.23
C ASP A 184 -12.18 25.30 16.82
N TRP A 185 -12.49 24.08 16.34
CA TRP A 185 -11.51 23.13 15.82
C TRP A 185 -10.83 23.62 14.52
N MET A 186 -11.60 24.15 13.56
CA MET A 186 -11.05 24.68 12.31
C MET A 186 -10.08 25.83 12.58
N GLN A 187 -10.43 26.76 13.48
CA GLN A 187 -9.57 27.87 13.87
C GLN A 187 -8.25 27.40 14.49
N ALA A 188 -8.29 26.35 15.33
CA ALA A 188 -7.10 25.75 15.91
C ALA A 188 -6.25 24.99 14.87
N THR A 189 -6.89 24.42 13.84
CA THR A 189 -6.23 23.57 12.83
C THR A 189 -5.61 24.38 11.69
N LEU A 190 -6.24 25.48 11.26
CA LEU A 190 -5.78 26.30 10.13
C LEU A 190 -4.27 26.66 10.17
N PRO A 191 -3.68 27.08 11.31
CA PRO A 191 -2.25 27.43 11.37
C PRO A 191 -1.30 26.24 11.17
N THR A 192 -1.77 25.01 11.36
CA THR A 192 -0.94 23.80 11.25
C THR A 192 -0.94 23.20 9.85
N LEU A 193 -1.85 23.68 8.98
CA LEU A 193 -2.01 23.13 7.64
C LEU A 193 -0.78 23.42 6.77
N LYS A 194 -0.29 22.35 6.12
CA LYS A 194 0.82 22.38 5.18
C LYS A 194 0.44 21.57 3.96
N GLY A 195 0.88 22.01 2.79
CA GLY A 195 0.68 21.28 1.55
C GLY A 195 0.60 22.19 0.33
N PRO A 196 0.59 21.60 -0.87
CA PRO A 196 0.47 22.36 -2.11
C PRO A 196 -0.84 23.15 -2.16
N GLY A 197 -0.76 24.44 -2.51
CA GLY A 197 -1.94 25.29 -2.68
C GLY A 197 -2.54 25.86 -1.39
N ILE A 198 -2.10 25.43 -0.21
CA ILE A 198 -2.66 25.89 1.08
C ILE A 198 -2.33 27.37 1.32
N LYS A 199 -1.07 27.75 1.10
CA LYS A 199 -0.62 29.13 1.29
C LYS A 199 -1.33 30.06 0.30
N GLU A 200 -1.39 29.66 -0.96
CA GLU A 200 -2.04 30.40 -2.04
C GLU A 200 -3.54 30.55 -1.80
N ALA A 201 -4.20 29.52 -1.25
CA ALA A 201 -5.60 29.57 -0.85
C ALA A 201 -5.83 30.62 0.25
N LEU A 202 -5.01 30.60 1.31
CA LEU A 202 -5.11 31.55 2.42
C LEU A 202 -4.84 32.99 1.96
N GLU A 203 -3.82 33.22 1.13
CA GLU A 203 -3.53 34.53 0.54
C GLU A 203 -4.67 35.02 -0.36
N THR A 204 -5.28 34.12 -1.13
CA THR A 204 -6.44 34.42 -1.99
C THR A 204 -7.67 34.83 -1.17
N ILE A 205 -7.92 34.17 -0.04
CA ILE A 205 -9.02 34.51 0.88
C ILE A 205 -8.74 35.87 1.54
N ALA A 206 -7.52 36.09 2.03
CA ALA A 206 -7.12 37.37 2.63
C ALA A 206 -7.23 38.54 1.63
N ALA A 207 -6.83 38.34 0.38
CA ALA A 207 -6.93 39.35 -0.68
C ALA A 207 -8.39 39.74 -1.03
N GLN A 208 -9.37 38.89 -0.69
CA GLN A 208 -10.81 39.19 -0.81
C GLN A 208 -11.34 40.01 0.38
N GLY A 209 -10.50 40.34 1.36
CA GLY A 209 -10.86 41.11 2.56
C GLY A 209 -11.46 40.27 3.68
N ALA A 210 -11.35 38.93 3.62
CA ALA A 210 -11.84 38.06 4.67
C ALA A 210 -10.84 37.99 5.85
N GLU A 211 -11.22 38.56 6.99
CA GLU A 211 -10.46 38.45 8.24
C GLU A 211 -10.64 37.10 8.94
N ASP A 212 -11.83 36.50 8.79
CA ASP A 212 -12.18 35.19 9.36
C ASP A 212 -12.33 34.16 8.23
N VAL A 213 -11.30 33.35 8.06
CA VAL A 213 -11.23 32.28 7.05
C VAL A 213 -12.35 31.25 7.26
N CYS A 214 -12.63 30.86 8.51
CA CYS A 214 -13.65 29.85 8.81
C CYS A 214 -15.05 30.36 8.40
N ARG A 215 -15.36 31.61 8.77
CA ARG A 215 -16.61 32.26 8.36
C ARG A 215 -16.70 32.39 6.84
N HIS A 216 -15.62 32.81 6.17
CA HIS A 216 -15.58 32.91 4.71
C HIS A 216 -15.90 31.58 4.02
N LEU A 217 -15.23 30.49 4.42
CA LEU A 217 -15.46 29.16 3.83
C LEU A 217 -16.90 28.68 4.06
N PHE A 218 -17.50 29.01 5.22
CA PHE A 218 -18.88 28.66 5.51
C PHE A 218 -19.88 29.46 4.67
N GLU A 219 -19.77 30.78 4.65
CA GLU A 219 -20.74 31.67 3.99
C GLU A 219 -20.55 31.67 2.47
N SER A 220 -19.33 31.98 2.00
CA SER A 220 -18.98 32.12 0.58
C SER A 220 -18.71 30.79 -0.12
N GLY A 221 -18.48 29.71 0.63
CA GLY A 221 -18.34 28.36 0.11
C GLY A 221 -19.62 27.55 0.32
N ARG A 222 -19.77 26.98 1.51
CA ARG A 222 -20.85 26.01 1.82
C ARG A 222 -22.24 26.57 1.58
N CYS A 223 -22.57 27.74 2.13
CA CYS A 223 -23.92 28.32 2.01
C CYS A 223 -24.20 28.81 0.57
N ALA A 224 -23.23 29.47 -0.06
CA ALA A 224 -23.35 29.95 -1.44
C ALA A 224 -23.56 28.84 -2.47
N MET A 225 -22.95 27.67 -2.24
CA MET A 225 -23.13 26.48 -3.08
C MET A 225 -24.46 25.76 -2.83
N ALA A 226 -24.95 25.76 -1.59
CA ALA A 226 -26.12 24.99 -1.19
C ALA A 226 -27.46 25.73 -1.45
N HIS A 227 -27.43 27.06 -1.55
CA HIS A 227 -28.64 27.88 -1.62
C HIS A 227 -28.64 28.81 -2.83
N ALA A 228 -29.65 28.69 -3.70
CA ALA A 228 -29.82 29.55 -4.88
C ALA A 228 -30.64 30.82 -4.63
N SER A 229 -31.19 31.00 -3.42
CA SER A 229 -32.07 32.12 -3.07
C SER A 229 -31.38 33.26 -2.31
N GLY A 230 -30.17 33.04 -1.79
CA GLY A 230 -29.41 34.00 -0.99
C GLY A 230 -28.15 34.51 -1.70
N LYS A 231 -27.61 35.65 -1.25
CA LYS A 231 -26.26 36.10 -1.64
C LYS A 231 -25.25 35.74 -0.54
N PRO A 232 -23.99 35.41 -0.89
CA PRO A 232 -23.49 35.21 -2.25
C PRO A 232 -24.04 33.91 -2.87
N ILE A 233 -24.18 33.88 -4.20
CA ILE A 233 -24.58 32.70 -4.99
C ILE A 233 -23.44 32.37 -5.95
N ILE A 234 -23.21 31.08 -6.19
CA ILE A 234 -22.24 30.61 -7.18
C ILE A 234 -22.90 30.57 -8.55
N ASN A 235 -22.44 31.44 -9.46
CA ASN A 235 -22.89 31.44 -10.83
C ASN A 235 -21.99 30.52 -11.68
N PRO A 236 -22.50 29.41 -12.23
CA PRO A 236 -21.71 28.50 -13.06
C PRO A 236 -21.19 29.17 -14.35
N ASP A 237 -21.83 30.26 -14.80
CA ASP A 237 -21.39 31.04 -15.97
C ASP A 237 -20.42 32.19 -15.61
N ASP A 238 -20.12 32.39 -14.31
CA ASP A 238 -19.09 33.34 -13.89
C ASP A 238 -17.75 32.63 -13.65
N PRO A 239 -16.74 32.83 -14.52
CA PRO A 239 -15.44 32.17 -14.37
C PRO A 239 -14.71 32.59 -13.09
N ARG A 240 -15.06 33.73 -12.46
CA ARG A 240 -14.46 34.18 -11.21
C ARG A 240 -14.88 33.29 -10.04
N ASP A 241 -16.13 32.84 -10.02
CA ASP A 241 -16.62 31.93 -8.99
C ASP A 241 -15.95 30.57 -9.11
N ALA A 242 -15.85 30.04 -10.33
CA ALA A 242 -15.16 28.78 -10.59
C ALA A 242 -13.68 28.81 -10.19
N LEU A 243 -12.97 29.90 -10.53
CA LEU A 243 -11.56 30.08 -10.19
C LEU A 243 -11.35 30.27 -8.69
N ARG A 244 -12.24 31.00 -8.01
CA ARG A 244 -12.19 31.17 -6.57
C ARG A 244 -12.34 29.83 -5.86
N LEU A 245 -13.37 29.05 -6.19
CA LEU A 245 -13.60 27.73 -5.61
C LEU A 245 -12.43 26.77 -5.89
N TYR A 246 -11.87 26.79 -7.10
CA TYR A 246 -10.67 26.03 -7.43
C TYR A 246 -9.50 26.35 -6.49
N ARG A 247 -9.23 27.64 -6.25
CA ARG A 247 -8.13 28.10 -5.39
C ARG A 247 -8.35 27.79 -3.92
N GLU A 248 -9.60 27.79 -3.46
CA GLU A 248 -9.95 27.50 -2.06
C GLU A 248 -10.03 25.98 -1.78
N LEU A 249 -10.19 25.15 -2.82
CA LEU A 249 -10.39 23.70 -2.68
C LEU A 249 -9.28 22.95 -1.93
N PRO A 250 -7.96 23.23 -2.15
CA PRO A 250 -6.89 22.56 -1.40
C PRO A 250 -7.03 22.73 0.12
N LEU A 251 -7.50 23.91 0.56
CA LEU A 251 -7.67 24.21 1.98
C LEU A 251 -8.78 23.36 2.59
N VAL A 252 -9.94 23.28 1.94
CA VAL A 252 -11.09 22.51 2.46
C VAL A 252 -10.85 21.01 2.36
N ARG A 253 -10.17 20.54 1.30
CA ARG A 253 -9.71 19.16 1.21
C ARG A 253 -8.81 18.81 2.40
N MET A 254 -7.80 19.62 2.69
CA MET A 254 -6.87 19.35 3.79
C MET A 254 -7.57 19.38 5.15
N LEU A 255 -8.51 20.30 5.36
CA LEU A 255 -9.35 20.30 6.56
C LEU A 255 -10.17 19.00 6.67
N ALA A 256 -10.77 18.52 5.58
CA ALA A 256 -11.51 17.26 5.58
C ALA A 256 -10.61 16.05 5.89
N GLU A 257 -9.39 15.99 5.31
CA GLU A 257 -8.40 14.96 5.62
C GLU A 257 -8.05 14.98 7.12
N ARG A 258 -7.76 16.15 7.70
CA ARG A 258 -7.46 16.31 9.13
C ARG A 258 -8.64 15.98 10.04
N ALA A 259 -9.86 16.25 9.59
CA ALA A 259 -11.05 15.91 10.34
C ALA A 259 -11.29 14.40 10.40
N ILE A 260 -10.97 13.66 9.34
CA ILE A 260 -10.99 12.19 9.36
C ILE A 260 -9.95 11.65 10.33
N GLU A 261 -8.71 12.16 10.28
CA GLU A 261 -7.66 11.73 11.21
C GLU A 261 -8.02 12.02 12.67
N ALA A 262 -8.39 13.25 12.99
CA ALA A 262 -8.64 13.67 14.37
C ALA A 262 -10.00 13.20 14.92
N GLY A 263 -11.03 13.17 14.06
CA GLY A 263 -12.40 12.84 14.46
C GLY A 263 -12.71 11.35 14.45
N PHE A 264 -12.05 10.57 13.57
CA PHE A 264 -12.31 9.13 13.42
C PHE A 264 -11.07 8.25 13.66
N GLY A 265 -9.89 8.84 13.89
CA GLY A 265 -8.67 8.06 14.15
C GLY A 265 -8.14 7.31 12.93
N ILE A 266 -8.58 7.64 11.72
CA ILE A 266 -8.13 6.99 10.50
C ILE A 266 -6.94 7.77 9.94
N PRO A 267 -5.71 7.24 9.99
CA PRO A 267 -4.53 7.96 9.54
C PRO A 267 -4.55 8.18 8.02
N THR A 268 -3.99 9.30 7.57
CA THR A 268 -3.64 9.48 6.16
C THR A 268 -2.40 8.66 5.82
N PRO A 269 -2.14 8.36 4.53
CA PRO A 269 -0.92 7.68 4.11
C PRO A 269 0.38 8.38 4.56
N SER A 270 0.37 9.71 4.67
CA SER A 270 1.51 10.47 5.18
C SER A 270 1.72 10.26 6.68
N THR A 271 0.65 10.14 7.45
CA THR A 271 0.71 9.80 8.88
C THR A 271 1.13 8.34 9.08
N GLU A 272 0.58 7.41 8.28
CA GLU A 272 1.00 6.00 8.30
C GLU A 272 2.49 5.86 8.00
N TYR A 273 3.00 6.54 6.98
CA TYR A 273 4.44 6.55 6.66
C TYR A 273 5.29 7.17 7.77
N ALA A 274 4.84 8.27 8.38
CA ALA A 274 5.56 8.91 9.47
C ALA A 274 5.61 8.04 10.73
N GLN A 275 4.51 7.36 11.07
CA GLN A 275 4.37 6.51 12.25
C GLN A 275 4.89 5.09 12.05
N HIS A 276 4.87 4.59 10.81
CA HIS A 276 5.55 3.38 10.33
C HIS A 276 5.34 2.12 11.20
N LEU A 277 4.22 2.05 11.93
CA LEU A 277 3.92 1.00 12.90
C LEU A 277 3.88 -0.41 12.27
N TYR A 278 3.66 -0.49 10.95
CA TYR A 278 3.71 -1.75 10.19
C TYR A 278 5.11 -2.37 10.13
N GLU A 279 6.17 -1.62 10.44
CA GLU A 279 7.53 -2.17 10.47
C GLU A 279 7.68 -3.21 11.60
N LEU A 280 7.02 -3.04 12.75
CA LEU A 280 7.15 -3.94 13.90
C LEU A 280 5.83 -4.55 14.41
N ARG A 281 4.69 -4.26 13.78
CA ARG A 281 3.37 -4.68 14.27
C ARG A 281 3.27 -6.17 14.61
N GLY A 282 3.71 -7.05 13.72
CA GLY A 282 3.59 -8.49 13.95
C GLY A 282 4.55 -8.99 15.02
N TRP A 283 5.73 -8.36 15.18
CA TRP A 283 6.64 -8.66 16.28
C TRP A 283 6.06 -8.33 17.65
N LYS A 284 5.15 -7.35 17.76
CA LYS A 284 4.51 -7.05 19.05
C LYS A 284 3.74 -8.22 19.63
N GLN A 285 3.15 -9.05 18.78
CA GLN A 285 2.48 -10.28 19.21
C GLN A 285 3.46 -11.36 19.65
N VAL A 286 4.63 -11.43 19.01
CA VAL A 286 5.71 -12.39 19.35
C VAL A 286 6.32 -12.06 20.71
N PHE A 287 6.65 -10.79 20.96
CA PHE A 287 7.29 -10.37 22.21
C PHE A 287 6.28 -10.12 23.34
N GLY A 288 5.07 -9.69 23.02
CA GLY A 288 4.03 -9.34 23.98
C GLY A 288 4.23 -7.97 24.62
N ASP A 289 3.12 -7.34 25.02
CA ASP A 289 3.11 -5.97 25.54
C ASP A 289 3.90 -5.80 26.86
N ASP A 290 3.92 -6.83 27.72
CA ASP A 290 4.67 -6.80 29.00
C ASP A 290 6.18 -6.69 28.79
N LEU A 291 6.73 -7.55 27.92
CA LEU A 291 8.15 -7.53 27.60
C LEU A 291 8.51 -6.22 26.89
N ILE A 292 7.72 -5.79 25.90
CA ILE A 292 7.96 -4.52 25.21
C ILE A 292 7.94 -3.35 26.20
N GLY A 293 6.97 -3.30 27.11
CA GLY A 293 6.92 -2.27 28.15
C GLY A 293 8.19 -2.23 29.00
N ARG A 294 8.73 -3.40 29.37
CA ARG A 294 10.00 -3.49 30.10
C ARG A 294 11.21 -3.07 29.27
N LEU A 295 11.28 -3.46 28.00
CA LEU A 295 12.32 -3.00 27.07
C LEU A 295 12.34 -1.47 26.95
N LEU A 296 11.16 -0.86 26.80
CA LEU A 296 10.99 0.59 26.71
C LEU A 296 11.38 1.32 28.01
N SER A 297 11.16 0.69 29.16
CA SER A 297 11.55 1.24 30.47
C SER A 297 13.04 1.03 30.82
N GLY A 298 13.76 0.22 30.04
CA GLY A 298 15.15 -0.15 30.31
C GLY A 298 15.35 -1.27 31.33
N GLU A 299 14.27 -1.91 31.79
CA GLU A 299 14.32 -3.06 32.72
C GLU A 299 14.86 -4.34 32.05
N GLY A 300 14.61 -4.50 30.75
CA GLY A 300 15.06 -5.67 29.99
C GLY A 300 14.21 -6.94 30.19
N PRO A 301 14.61 -8.06 29.55
CA PRO A 301 13.98 -9.37 29.75
C PRO A 301 14.32 -9.95 31.12
N ARG A 302 13.45 -10.82 31.66
CA ARG A 302 13.75 -11.58 32.90
C ARG A 302 14.70 -12.74 32.60
N GLU A 303 15.49 -13.20 33.58
CA GLU A 303 16.48 -14.26 33.37
C GLU A 303 15.91 -15.58 32.79
N GLU A 304 14.66 -15.92 33.11
CA GLU A 304 13.99 -17.14 32.64
C GLU A 304 13.06 -16.89 31.43
N GLU A 305 12.96 -15.65 30.96
CA GLU A 305 12.04 -15.28 29.89
C GLU A 305 12.56 -15.73 28.53
N ASN A 306 11.89 -16.73 27.96
CA ASN A 306 12.14 -17.20 26.60
C ASN A 306 11.02 -16.71 25.69
N VAL A 307 11.41 -16.01 24.62
CA VAL A 307 10.49 -15.65 23.54
C VAL A 307 10.48 -16.79 22.52
N ASP A 308 9.30 -17.31 22.19
CA ASP A 308 9.14 -18.31 21.14
C ASP A 308 9.27 -17.64 19.78
N MET A 309 10.51 -17.57 19.29
CA MET A 309 10.83 -16.89 18.04
C MET A 309 10.37 -17.74 16.85
N PRO A 310 9.49 -17.22 15.96
CA PRO A 310 9.02 -17.97 14.82
C PRO A 310 10.14 -18.18 13.80
N ASN A 311 10.01 -19.22 13.00
CA ASN A 311 10.74 -19.30 11.72
C ASN A 311 10.23 -18.20 10.79
N VAL A 312 11.15 -17.60 10.04
CA VAL A 312 10.82 -16.47 9.17
C VAL A 312 11.23 -16.73 7.73
N SER A 313 10.41 -16.22 6.81
CA SER A 313 10.78 -16.06 5.41
C SER A 313 10.93 -14.58 5.10
N VAL A 314 12.04 -14.21 4.45
CA VAL A 314 12.34 -12.85 4.04
C VAL A 314 12.17 -12.75 2.53
N ARG A 315 11.30 -11.83 2.11
CA ARG A 315 10.88 -11.66 0.73
C ARG A 315 10.94 -10.21 0.32
N LEU A 316 10.93 -9.99 -0.99
CA LEU A 316 10.62 -8.68 -1.57
C LEU A 316 9.25 -8.75 -2.23
N ARG A 317 8.38 -7.77 -1.97
CA ARG A 317 7.04 -7.74 -2.59
C ARG A 317 7.18 -7.81 -4.11
N GLN A 318 6.29 -8.56 -4.77
CA GLN A 318 6.29 -8.81 -6.21
C GLN A 318 7.52 -9.54 -6.78
N ARG A 319 8.37 -10.11 -5.92
CA ARG A 319 9.53 -10.91 -6.37
C ARG A 319 9.33 -12.39 -6.05
N PRO A 320 9.82 -13.29 -6.92
CA PRO A 320 9.87 -14.71 -6.58
C PRO A 320 10.66 -14.93 -5.29
N PRO A 321 10.26 -15.88 -4.43
CA PRO A 321 10.98 -16.24 -3.20
C PRO A 321 12.46 -16.48 -3.44
N TYR A 322 13.30 -16.17 -2.45
CA TYR A 322 14.74 -16.41 -2.47
C TYR A 322 15.02 -17.63 -1.60
N PRO A 323 15.36 -18.81 -2.16
CA PRO A 323 15.49 -20.06 -1.38
C PRO A 323 16.30 -19.97 -0.08
N PRO A 324 17.46 -19.27 0.01
CA PRO A 324 18.24 -19.18 1.25
C PRO A 324 17.54 -18.37 2.36
N MET A 325 16.55 -17.56 1.97
CA MET A 325 15.82 -16.63 2.83
C MET A 325 14.45 -17.18 3.24
N GLU A 326 14.13 -18.42 2.89
CA GLU A 326 12.87 -19.07 3.24
C GLU A 326 13.04 -19.99 4.45
N ASN A 327 12.06 -19.99 5.36
CA ASN A 327 12.02 -20.85 6.54
C ASN A 327 13.32 -20.82 7.37
N MET A 328 13.87 -19.63 7.57
CA MET A 328 15.05 -19.42 8.39
C MET A 328 14.72 -19.58 9.88
N THR A 329 15.66 -20.12 10.61
CA THR A 329 15.55 -20.39 12.06
C THR A 329 16.35 -19.37 12.86
N ILE A 330 15.90 -19.06 14.08
CA ILE A 330 16.63 -18.15 14.96
C ILE A 330 18.00 -18.75 15.32
N ALA A 331 19.06 -17.98 15.12
CA ALA A 331 20.44 -18.35 15.42
C ALA A 331 21.03 -17.53 16.58
N GLY A 332 20.48 -16.35 16.84
CA GLY A 332 20.89 -15.50 17.95
C GLY A 332 19.87 -14.40 18.21
N LEU A 333 19.72 -14.05 19.48
CA LEU A 333 18.90 -12.94 19.95
C LEU A 333 19.71 -12.21 21.02
N ASP A 334 19.80 -10.89 20.88
CA ASP A 334 20.49 -10.00 21.81
C ASP A 334 19.63 -8.76 22.05
N VAL A 335 19.65 -8.24 23.26
CA VAL A 335 18.79 -7.11 23.67
C VAL A 335 19.66 -5.99 24.21
N GLU A 336 19.49 -4.80 23.63
CA GLU A 336 20.16 -3.57 24.04
C GLU A 336 19.12 -2.46 24.21
N GLY A 337 18.63 -2.28 25.45
CA GLY A 337 17.55 -1.34 25.74
C GLY A 337 16.26 -1.70 25.02
N ALA A 338 15.73 -0.78 24.21
CA ALA A 338 14.52 -0.98 23.41
C ALA A 338 14.78 -1.71 22.06
N VAL A 339 16.04 -2.06 21.77
CA VAL A 339 16.44 -2.68 20.51
C VAL A 339 16.70 -4.17 20.71
N VAL A 340 16.01 -5.00 19.94
CA VAL A 340 16.26 -6.45 19.87
C VAL A 340 16.98 -6.78 18.57
N ARG A 341 18.19 -7.30 18.68
CA ARG A 341 18.98 -7.78 17.54
C ARG A 341 18.68 -9.25 17.35
N VAL A 342 18.21 -9.62 16.16
CA VAL A 342 17.90 -11.00 15.81
C VAL A 342 18.75 -11.43 14.62
N ALA A 343 19.30 -12.63 14.71
CA ALA A 343 20.03 -13.29 13.64
C ALA A 343 19.29 -14.56 13.24
N TYR A 344 18.99 -14.71 11.97
CA TYR A 344 18.29 -15.84 11.39
C TYR A 344 19.20 -16.57 10.40
N LYS A 345 19.19 -17.90 10.41
CA LYS A 345 19.99 -18.74 9.51
C LYS A 345 19.13 -19.66 8.66
N SER A 346 19.60 -19.91 7.44
CA SER A 346 19.11 -21.02 6.62
C SER A 346 19.30 -22.35 7.35
N ALA A 347 18.49 -23.36 6.98
CA ALA A 347 18.51 -24.67 7.66
C ALA A 347 19.88 -25.38 7.60
N ASP A 348 20.68 -25.11 6.57
CA ASP A 348 22.05 -25.63 6.40
C ASP A 348 23.13 -24.74 7.03
N GLY A 349 22.77 -23.57 7.58
CA GLY A 349 23.68 -22.62 8.19
C GLY A 349 24.60 -21.86 7.23
N LEU A 350 24.42 -22.00 5.91
CA LEU A 350 25.25 -21.34 4.90
C LEU A 350 24.88 -19.87 4.65
N PHE A 351 23.70 -19.44 5.12
CA PHE A 351 23.21 -18.08 4.96
C PHE A 351 22.67 -17.55 6.29
N GLU A 352 22.98 -16.30 6.61
CA GLU A 352 22.51 -15.61 7.81
C GLU A 352 22.01 -14.20 7.46
N MET A 353 20.87 -13.82 8.02
CA MET A 353 20.37 -12.44 7.99
C MET A 353 20.24 -11.88 9.40
N ARG A 354 20.59 -10.61 9.58
CA ARG A 354 20.46 -9.89 10.84
C ARG A 354 19.50 -8.71 10.70
N PHE A 355 18.66 -8.55 11.71
CA PHE A 355 17.73 -7.46 11.84
C PHE A 355 17.86 -6.82 13.22
N ARG A 356 17.54 -5.53 13.32
CA ARG A 356 17.34 -4.89 14.62
C ARG A 356 15.90 -4.37 14.70
N LEU A 357 15.17 -4.85 15.67
CA LEU A 357 13.80 -4.46 15.99
C LEU A 357 13.88 -3.36 17.05
N ASP A 358 13.72 -2.10 16.66
CA ASP A 358 13.75 -0.97 17.58
C ASP A 358 12.33 -0.61 18.02
N PHE A 359 11.91 -1.13 19.18
CA PHE A 359 10.58 -0.87 19.73
C PHE A 359 10.43 0.56 20.26
N GLY A 360 11.53 1.27 20.53
CA GLY A 360 11.50 2.66 20.99
C GLY A 360 11.15 3.62 19.86
N GLU A 361 11.69 3.36 18.67
CA GLU A 361 11.44 4.16 17.48
C GLU A 361 10.36 3.58 16.56
N GLU A 362 9.85 2.37 16.82
CA GLU A 362 8.93 1.58 15.97
C GLU A 362 9.54 1.13 14.62
N ARG A 363 10.87 1.01 14.54
CA ARG A 363 11.62 0.79 13.28
C ARG A 363 12.18 -0.63 13.15
N LEU A 364 12.13 -1.17 11.94
CA LEU A 364 12.97 -2.30 11.53
C LEU A 364 14.26 -1.77 10.89
N HIS A 365 15.40 -1.94 11.53
CA HIS A 365 16.69 -1.63 10.91
C HIS A 365 17.27 -2.85 10.20
N PHE A 366 17.49 -2.67 8.90
CA PHE A 366 18.17 -3.62 8.03
C PHE A 366 19.07 -2.83 7.09
N ALA A 367 20.36 -3.19 7.07
CA ALA A 367 21.34 -2.68 6.12
C ALA A 367 21.96 -3.91 5.45
N ILE A 368 22.00 -3.93 4.12
CA ILE A 368 22.41 -5.13 3.40
C ILE A 368 23.89 -5.43 3.58
N GLU A 369 24.71 -4.40 3.80
CA GLU A 369 26.16 -4.47 3.98
C GLU A 369 26.56 -5.22 5.26
N ASP A 370 25.79 -5.02 6.34
CA ASP A 370 26.06 -5.58 7.67
C ASP A 370 24.96 -6.57 8.13
N GLY A 371 23.97 -6.81 7.29
CA GLY A 371 22.77 -7.57 7.60
C GLY A 371 22.69 -8.91 6.90
N ILE A 372 23.60 -9.23 5.98
CA ILE A 372 23.62 -10.51 5.27
C ILE A 372 25.03 -11.11 5.31
N TYR A 373 25.12 -12.37 5.70
CA TYR A 373 26.37 -13.14 5.70
C TYR A 373 26.17 -14.47 4.98
N GLY A 374 27.11 -14.82 4.11
CA GLY A 374 27.17 -16.11 3.44
C GLY A 374 28.43 -16.87 3.84
N HIS A 375 28.31 -18.19 4.00
CA HIS A 375 29.43 -19.10 4.17
C HIS A 375 29.57 -19.96 2.91
N ASP A 376 30.79 -20.03 2.37
CA ASP A 376 31.09 -20.90 1.24
C ASP A 376 31.90 -22.10 1.71
N ASP A 377 31.22 -23.25 1.82
CA ASP A 377 31.80 -24.54 2.18
C ASP A 377 32.27 -25.35 0.95
N GLY A 378 32.18 -24.77 -0.26
CA GLY A 378 32.51 -25.42 -1.52
C GLY A 378 31.36 -26.25 -2.13
N SER A 379 30.20 -26.35 -1.47
CA SER A 379 29.05 -27.10 -1.97
C SER A 379 28.33 -26.40 -3.13
N VAL A 380 27.47 -27.12 -3.85
CA VAL A 380 26.57 -26.51 -4.85
C VAL A 380 25.60 -25.54 -4.17
N ALA A 381 25.08 -25.88 -2.99
CA ALA A 381 24.17 -25.02 -2.23
C ALA A 381 24.79 -23.65 -1.90
N ALA A 382 26.04 -23.62 -1.45
CA ALA A 382 26.76 -22.37 -1.21
C ALA A 382 26.88 -21.48 -2.46
N ALA A 383 27.09 -22.07 -3.63
CA ALA A 383 27.12 -21.33 -4.89
C ALA A 383 25.72 -20.82 -5.30
N GLU A 384 24.68 -21.61 -5.11
CA GLU A 384 23.29 -21.20 -5.35
C GLU A 384 22.90 -20.03 -4.45
N TYR A 385 23.34 -20.06 -3.19
CA TYR A 385 23.05 -19.00 -2.23
C TYR A 385 23.69 -17.69 -2.65
N ARG A 386 24.92 -17.73 -3.15
CA ARG A 386 25.58 -16.56 -3.73
C ARG A 386 24.81 -16.00 -4.92
N ARG A 387 24.29 -16.84 -5.82
CA ARG A 387 23.43 -16.40 -6.93
C ARG A 387 22.18 -15.70 -6.42
N GLU A 388 21.50 -16.30 -5.45
CA GLU A 388 20.28 -15.74 -4.87
C GLU A 388 20.52 -14.45 -4.09
N PHE A 389 21.67 -14.31 -3.43
CA PHE A 389 22.10 -13.06 -2.82
C PHE A 389 22.24 -11.94 -3.86
N HIS A 390 22.92 -12.18 -4.98
CA HIS A 390 23.04 -11.18 -6.04
C HIS A 390 21.68 -10.82 -6.65
N ARG A 391 20.77 -11.79 -6.79
CA ARG A 391 19.38 -11.54 -7.22
C ARG A 391 18.63 -10.65 -6.22
N PHE A 392 18.71 -10.97 -4.93
CA PHE A 392 18.09 -10.19 -3.87
C PHE A 392 18.66 -8.78 -3.79
N PHE A 393 19.98 -8.63 -3.83
CA PHE A 393 20.67 -7.33 -3.86
C PHE A 393 20.13 -6.46 -4.99
N ARG A 394 20.16 -6.96 -6.23
CA ARG A 394 19.64 -6.23 -7.39
C ARG A 394 18.18 -5.83 -7.18
N ASP A 395 17.33 -6.78 -6.79
CA ASP A 395 15.90 -6.54 -6.65
C ASP A 395 15.56 -5.58 -5.49
N TYR A 396 16.34 -5.60 -4.41
CA TYR A 396 16.20 -4.70 -3.26
C TYR A 396 16.58 -3.27 -3.63
N PHE A 397 17.72 -3.09 -4.28
CA PHE A 397 18.19 -1.77 -4.74
C PHE A 397 17.35 -1.18 -5.88
N LEU A 398 16.58 -2.00 -6.60
CA LEU A 398 15.59 -1.57 -7.58
C LEU A 398 14.20 -1.40 -6.94
N ASN A 399 14.16 -0.61 -5.86
CA ASN A 399 12.95 -0.25 -5.12
C ASN A 399 12.22 -1.45 -4.49
N GLY A 400 12.97 -2.43 -4.00
CA GLY A 400 12.39 -3.59 -3.33
C GLY A 400 11.75 -3.21 -2.00
N GLU A 401 10.55 -3.73 -1.76
CA GLU A 401 9.83 -3.60 -0.50
C GLU A 401 10.03 -4.87 0.32
N LEU A 402 10.79 -4.77 1.42
CA LEU A 402 11.11 -5.90 2.27
C LEU A 402 9.89 -6.36 3.05
N VAL A 403 9.61 -7.65 3.05
CA VAL A 403 8.56 -8.28 3.86
C VAL A 403 9.17 -9.44 4.64
N ILE A 404 8.95 -9.47 5.95
CA ILE A 404 9.28 -10.60 6.81
C ILE A 404 7.97 -11.25 7.22
N VAL A 405 7.82 -12.54 6.93
CA VAL A 405 6.63 -13.32 7.27
C VAL A 405 6.97 -14.48 8.18
N ASN A 406 6.04 -14.86 9.05
CA ASN A 406 6.11 -16.12 9.78
C ASN A 406 5.98 -17.27 8.77
N SER A 407 6.96 -18.17 8.71
CA SER A 407 6.98 -19.24 7.71
C SER A 407 5.88 -20.28 7.91
N ASN A 408 5.33 -20.39 9.12
CA ASN A 408 4.30 -21.36 9.45
C ASN A 408 2.88 -20.81 9.24
N THR A 409 2.63 -19.55 9.59
CA THR A 409 1.29 -18.93 9.52
C THR A 409 1.10 -18.06 8.29
N ALA A 410 2.17 -17.70 7.59
CA ALA A 410 2.22 -16.70 6.52
C ALA A 410 1.80 -15.27 6.96
N GLU A 411 1.65 -15.03 8.26
CA GLU A 411 1.37 -13.70 8.79
C GLU A 411 2.57 -12.78 8.60
N THR A 412 2.29 -11.51 8.29
CA THR A 412 3.34 -10.50 8.13
C THR A 412 3.84 -10.03 9.49
N LEU A 413 5.13 -10.23 9.75
CA LEU A 413 5.80 -9.78 10.98
C LEU A 413 6.32 -8.34 10.83
N SER A 414 6.91 -8.05 9.66
CA SER A 414 7.42 -6.73 9.29
C SER A 414 7.23 -6.43 7.82
N ARG A 415 7.10 -5.15 7.51
CA ARG A 415 7.22 -4.63 6.16
C ARG A 415 8.04 -3.34 6.14
N LYS A 416 8.89 -3.14 5.15
CA LYS A 416 9.47 -1.83 4.81
C LYS A 416 8.94 -1.33 3.48
N ASP A 417 8.80 -0.01 3.36
CA ASP A 417 8.53 0.62 2.06
C ASP A 417 9.70 0.43 1.10
N ALA A 418 9.49 0.88 -0.14
CA ALA A 418 10.46 0.70 -1.21
C ALA A 418 11.81 1.29 -0.81
N PHE A 419 12.85 0.49 -0.92
CA PHE A 419 14.20 0.97 -0.65
C PHE A 419 14.62 1.97 -1.73
N LEU A 420 14.81 3.23 -1.32
CA LEU A 420 15.26 4.31 -2.19
C LEU A 420 16.76 4.54 -1.98
N PRO A 421 17.63 4.03 -2.87
CA PRO A 421 19.06 4.28 -2.77
C PRO A 421 19.35 5.79 -2.79
N THR A 422 20.17 6.27 -1.86
CA THR A 422 20.62 7.66 -1.81
C THR A 422 22.08 7.75 -2.23
N ASN A 423 22.41 8.71 -3.09
CA ASN A 423 23.77 8.95 -3.60
C ASN A 423 24.43 7.75 -4.31
N CYS A 424 23.65 6.79 -4.80
CA CYS A 424 24.15 5.71 -5.64
C CYS A 424 23.22 5.45 -6.83
N TYR A 425 23.78 4.92 -7.91
CA TYR A 425 23.06 4.47 -9.09
C TYR A 425 23.29 2.97 -9.25
N VAL A 426 22.21 2.22 -9.46
CA VAL A 426 22.26 0.77 -9.65
C VAL A 426 22.52 0.48 -11.12
N GLU A 427 23.71 0.00 -11.44
CA GLU A 427 24.02 -0.45 -12.79
C GLU A 427 23.43 -1.85 -13.02
N LEU A 428 22.27 -1.88 -13.68
CA LEU A 428 21.49 -3.10 -13.89
C LEU A 428 22.28 -4.18 -14.63
N ASP A 429 23.03 -3.80 -15.67
CA ASP A 429 23.82 -4.74 -16.46
C ASP A 429 24.95 -5.38 -15.64
N ALA A 430 25.59 -4.60 -14.77
CA ALA A 430 26.60 -5.12 -13.84
C ALA A 430 25.98 -6.10 -12.84
N CYS A 431 24.83 -5.77 -12.26
CA CYS A 431 24.11 -6.68 -11.37
C CYS A 431 23.73 -8.00 -12.06
N ASN A 432 23.28 -7.93 -13.32
CA ASN A 432 22.94 -9.11 -14.09
C ASN A 432 24.19 -9.95 -14.46
N ALA A 433 25.31 -9.30 -14.74
CA ALA A 433 26.59 -9.98 -14.96
C ALA A 433 27.08 -10.72 -13.72
N ASP A 434 26.90 -10.15 -12.52
CA ASP A 434 27.23 -10.80 -11.26
C ASP A 434 26.35 -12.03 -10.99
N ILE A 435 25.04 -11.94 -11.27
CA ILE A 435 24.11 -13.08 -11.19
C ILE A 435 24.54 -14.18 -12.17
N ALA A 436 24.86 -13.84 -13.42
CA ALA A 436 25.30 -14.79 -14.44
C ALA A 436 26.62 -15.47 -14.05
N LYS A 437 27.56 -14.71 -13.49
CA LYS A 437 28.83 -15.24 -12.97
C LYS A 437 28.61 -16.22 -11.81
N ALA A 438 27.69 -15.90 -10.90
CA ALA A 438 27.31 -16.82 -9.82
C ALA A 438 26.62 -18.08 -10.36
N GLN A 439 25.78 -17.97 -11.38
CA GLN A 439 25.18 -19.14 -12.04
C GLN A 439 26.23 -20.04 -12.72
N ALA A 440 27.21 -19.46 -13.40
CA ALA A 440 28.30 -20.24 -14.01
C ALA A 440 29.12 -21.03 -12.96
N GLU A 441 29.25 -20.49 -11.74
CA GLU A 441 29.87 -21.17 -10.62
C GLU A 441 29.03 -22.34 -10.10
N VAL A 442 27.70 -22.17 -10.01
CA VAL A 442 26.76 -23.27 -9.71
C VAL A 442 26.94 -24.41 -10.72
N ASP A 443 26.91 -24.09 -12.01
CA ASP A 443 27.05 -25.07 -13.10
C ASP A 443 28.40 -25.81 -13.03
N ARG A 444 29.48 -25.08 -12.73
CA ARG A 444 30.82 -25.65 -12.53
C ARG A 444 30.85 -26.66 -11.38
N ARG A 445 30.23 -26.33 -10.23
CA ARG A 445 30.19 -27.23 -9.06
C ARG A 445 29.32 -28.45 -9.32
N ILE A 446 28.18 -28.30 -10.01
CA ILE A 446 27.34 -29.42 -10.44
C ILE A 446 28.14 -30.36 -11.35
N ALA A 447 28.86 -29.82 -12.35
CA ALA A 447 29.68 -30.62 -13.24
C ALA A 447 30.82 -31.35 -12.50
N ALA A 448 31.43 -30.70 -11.51
CA ALA A 448 32.48 -31.32 -10.69
C ALA A 448 31.95 -32.46 -9.81
N GLN A 449 30.75 -32.31 -9.22
CA GLN A 449 30.09 -33.39 -8.47
C GLN A 449 29.65 -34.55 -9.37
N GLY A 450 29.15 -34.26 -10.57
CA GLY A 450 28.78 -35.27 -11.57
C GLY A 450 29.96 -36.05 -12.13
N GLY A 451 31.15 -35.44 -12.20
CA GLY A 451 32.39 -36.08 -12.62
C GLY A 451 33.06 -36.96 -11.56
N GLN A 452 32.74 -36.78 -10.28
CA GLN A 452 33.27 -37.64 -9.19
C GLN A 452 32.50 -38.96 -9.04
N ASN A 453 31.22 -39.02 -9.46
CA ASN A 453 30.42 -40.25 -9.44
C ASN A 453 30.74 -41.23 -10.59
N THR A 454 31.59 -40.86 -11.56
CA THR A 454 32.01 -41.74 -12.67
C THR A 454 33.43 -42.31 -12.48
N SER A 455 34.06 -42.05 -11.34
CA SER A 455 35.40 -42.53 -10.99
C SER A 455 35.41 -43.50 -9.80
N GLU A 456 34.63 -44.57 -9.86
CA GLU A 456 34.98 -45.84 -9.21
C GLU A 456 35.23 -46.90 -10.29
N PRO A 457 36.49 -47.25 -10.60
CA PRO A 457 36.79 -48.47 -11.32
C PRO A 457 36.99 -49.64 -10.34
N ALA A 458 36.44 -50.79 -10.75
CA ALA A 458 36.64 -52.11 -10.16
C ALA A 458 38.10 -52.58 -10.15
#